data_AF-A0A0G2HHX6-F1
#
_entry.id   AF-A0A0G2HHX6-F1
#
_cell.length_a   1.000
_cell.length_b   1.000
_cell.length_c   1.000
_cell.angle_alpha   90.00
_cell.angle_beta   90.00
_cell.angle_gamma   90.00
#
_symmetry.space_group_name_H-M   'P 1'
#
loop_
_entity.id
_entity.type
_entity.pdbx_description
1 polymer ?
#
loop_
_entity_poly.entity_id
_entity_poly.type
_entity_poly.pdbx_seq_one_letter_code
_entity_poly.pdbx_strand_id
1 'polypeptide(L)'
;MTAEPSLSPRYETRTLGPEHSEWAKAVVMHSTAFASPVWSKIYTEDRTGLCYNLFRFGTHLINHQINSGLSLGIFDKEYRFKRHDSAATGGKLHWDPDDRTAGETQLLEQMDFPLVSVAMAYDSFEPLDPIQLRPLLEVMPLLGERNRILAERDTRDPKSWQATGPGQVLFRNSTATRAGEECKGFMGILARHMMRKAAAEGLRGIQIQCLHDAVCRVWSRPPEPFRAEVVARFHCGEDEDEEVRSLFRGSVQEITKVYVVLR
;
A
#
# COMPACT_ATOMS: atom_id res chain seq x y z
N MET A 1 -27.19 0.53 -11.52
CA MET A 1 -26.14 -0.33 -10.93
C MET A 1 -25.17 -0.71 -12.03
N THR A 2 -23.99 -0.12 -12.05
CA THR A 2 -22.90 -0.59 -12.93
C THR A 2 -22.38 -1.91 -12.37
N ALA A 3 -22.27 -2.94 -13.22
CA ALA A 3 -21.70 -4.23 -12.83
C ALA A 3 -20.31 -4.00 -12.20
N GLU A 4 -20.02 -4.69 -11.11
CA GLU A 4 -18.69 -4.60 -10.51
C GLU A 4 -17.63 -5.04 -11.52
N PRO A 5 -16.49 -4.33 -11.63
CA PRO A 5 -15.40 -4.76 -12.49
C PRO A 5 -14.93 -6.16 -12.06
N SER A 6 -15.05 -7.13 -12.96
CA SER A 6 -14.50 -8.47 -12.77
C SER A 6 -13.03 -8.50 -13.16
N LEU A 7 -12.25 -9.32 -12.46
CA LEU A 7 -10.85 -9.54 -12.82
C LEU A 7 -10.79 -10.33 -14.13
N SER A 8 -10.00 -9.85 -15.10
CA SER A 8 -9.78 -10.59 -16.35
C SER A 8 -9.25 -12.00 -16.07
N PRO A 9 -9.69 -13.03 -16.82
CA PRO A 9 -9.24 -14.41 -16.62
C PRO A 9 -7.73 -14.62 -16.74
N ARG A 10 -6.99 -13.68 -17.36
CA ARG A 10 -5.52 -13.70 -17.40
C ARG A 10 -4.90 -13.54 -16.01
N TYR A 11 -5.58 -12.86 -15.10
CA TYR A 11 -5.08 -12.58 -13.77
C TYR A 11 -5.77 -13.42 -12.71
N GLU A 12 -5.16 -13.48 -11.54
CA GLU A 12 -5.74 -14.13 -10.35
C GLU A 12 -5.40 -13.35 -9.09
N THR A 13 -6.32 -13.35 -8.13
CA THR A 13 -6.09 -12.81 -6.79
C THR A 13 -5.61 -13.93 -5.88
N ARG A 14 -4.52 -13.71 -5.14
CA ARG A 14 -3.99 -14.66 -4.14
C ARG A 14 -3.69 -13.95 -2.81
N THR A 15 -3.72 -14.68 -1.71
CA THR A 15 -3.05 -14.24 -0.48
C THR A 15 -1.55 -14.31 -0.70
N LEU A 16 -0.83 -13.28 -0.26
CA LEU A 16 0.62 -13.23 -0.33
C LEU A 16 1.24 -14.03 0.82
N GLY A 17 2.07 -15.02 0.49
CA GLY A 17 2.96 -15.72 1.42
C GLY A 17 4.38 -15.14 1.48
N PRO A 18 5.24 -15.58 2.43
CA PRO A 18 6.62 -15.11 2.59
C PRO A 18 7.47 -15.16 1.33
N GLU A 19 7.24 -16.14 0.45
CA GLU A 19 7.88 -16.31 -0.85
C GLU A 19 7.66 -15.11 -1.80
N HIS A 20 6.63 -14.29 -1.55
CA HIS A 20 6.33 -13.10 -2.34
C HIS A 20 6.87 -11.80 -1.73
N SER A 21 7.58 -11.87 -0.59
CA SER A 21 7.99 -10.68 0.16
C SER A 21 8.82 -9.71 -0.66
N GLU A 22 9.88 -10.20 -1.31
CA GLU A 22 10.76 -9.34 -2.11
C GLU A 22 10.01 -8.68 -3.27
N TRP A 23 9.08 -9.42 -3.89
CA TRP A 23 8.29 -8.91 -5.01
C TRP A 23 7.33 -7.81 -4.55
N ALA A 24 6.58 -8.05 -3.47
CA ALA A 24 5.66 -7.08 -2.91
C ALA A 24 6.42 -5.83 -2.44
N LYS A 25 7.57 -6.01 -1.78
CA LYS A 25 8.44 -4.92 -1.36
C LYS A 25 8.92 -4.10 -2.56
N ALA A 26 9.42 -4.73 -3.62
CA ALA A 26 9.86 -4.03 -4.81
C ALA A 26 8.72 -3.22 -5.46
N VAL A 27 7.52 -3.80 -5.59
CA VAL A 27 6.34 -3.11 -6.14
C VAL A 27 5.95 -1.90 -5.29
N VAL A 28 5.93 -2.03 -3.96
CA VAL A 28 5.59 -0.91 -3.07
C VAL A 28 6.66 0.18 -3.08
N MET A 29 7.94 -0.18 -3.01
CA MET A 29 9.02 0.81 -2.91
C MET A 29 9.26 1.53 -4.23
N HIS A 30 9.16 0.83 -5.36
CA HIS A 30 9.19 1.45 -6.69
C HIS A 30 8.03 2.44 -6.86
N SER A 31 6.80 2.02 -6.56
CA SER A 31 5.64 2.91 -6.63
C SER A 31 5.76 4.11 -5.69
N THR A 32 6.26 3.91 -4.48
CA THR A 32 6.52 4.99 -3.51
C THR A 32 7.50 6.03 -4.05
N ALA A 33 8.67 5.59 -4.54
CA ALA A 33 9.73 6.47 -4.98
C ALA A 33 9.41 7.20 -6.30
N PHE A 34 8.69 6.55 -7.22
CA PHE A 34 8.53 7.06 -8.58
C PHE A 34 7.11 7.52 -8.92
N ALA A 35 6.07 6.80 -8.46
CA ALA A 35 4.70 6.98 -8.92
C ALA A 35 3.74 7.61 -7.90
N SER A 36 4.11 7.65 -6.61
CA SER A 36 3.24 8.19 -5.56
C SER A 36 2.92 9.67 -5.80
N PRO A 37 1.64 10.08 -5.81
CA PRO A 37 1.28 11.49 -6.01
C PRO A 37 1.61 12.39 -4.81
N VAL A 38 2.08 11.79 -3.71
CA VAL A 38 2.62 12.49 -2.53
C VAL A 38 4.13 12.36 -2.50
N TRP A 39 4.64 11.14 -2.38
CA TRP A 39 6.05 10.93 -2.05
C TRP A 39 7.00 11.29 -3.18
N SER A 40 6.67 10.96 -4.44
CA SER A 40 7.55 11.32 -5.57
C SER A 40 7.52 12.80 -5.92
N LYS A 41 6.59 13.57 -5.32
CA LYS A 41 6.50 15.03 -5.46
C LYS A 41 7.26 15.79 -4.37
N ILE A 42 7.47 15.15 -3.22
CA ILE A 42 8.20 15.73 -2.09
C ILE A 42 9.68 15.31 -2.14
N TYR A 43 9.94 14.01 -2.38
CA TYR A 43 11.29 13.46 -2.48
C TYR A 43 11.70 13.35 -3.95
N THR A 44 12.17 14.46 -4.52
CA THR A 44 12.46 14.57 -5.96
C THR A 44 13.92 14.24 -6.32
N GLU A 45 14.82 14.29 -5.34
CA GLU A 45 16.26 14.00 -5.50
C GLU A 45 16.57 12.53 -5.26
N ASP A 46 17.61 12.00 -5.93
CA ASP A 46 18.13 10.62 -5.82
C ASP A 46 17.04 9.55 -5.62
N ARG A 47 16.01 9.54 -6.48
CA ARG A 47 14.85 8.64 -6.34
C ARG A 47 15.25 7.16 -6.39
N THR A 48 16.31 6.81 -7.11
CA THR A 48 16.90 5.46 -7.13
C THR A 48 17.50 5.12 -5.77
N GLY A 49 18.33 5.99 -5.20
CA GLY A 49 18.86 5.82 -3.85
C GLY A 49 17.76 5.74 -2.78
N LEU A 50 16.71 6.56 -2.90
CA LEU A 50 15.52 6.46 -2.06
C LEU A 50 14.84 5.09 -2.21
N CYS A 51 14.59 4.62 -3.43
CA CYS A 51 13.97 3.32 -3.70
C CYS A 51 14.75 2.18 -3.02
N TYR A 52 16.08 2.16 -3.16
CA TYR A 52 16.92 1.15 -2.50
C TYR A 52 16.92 1.25 -0.98
N ASN A 53 16.98 2.47 -0.43
CA ASN A 53 16.89 2.66 1.01
C ASN A 53 15.54 2.19 1.56
N LEU A 54 14.44 2.53 0.90
CA LEU A 54 13.11 2.04 1.23
C LEU A 54 13.03 0.51 1.12
N PHE A 55 13.64 -0.09 0.10
CA PHE A 55 13.69 -1.55 -0.08
C PHE A 55 14.50 -2.24 1.03
N ARG A 56 15.61 -1.64 1.44
CA ARG A 56 16.46 -2.14 2.54
C ARG A 56 15.72 -2.06 3.88
N PHE A 57 15.23 -0.88 4.23
CA PHE A 57 14.68 -0.59 5.56
C PHE A 57 13.18 -0.92 5.70
N GLY A 58 12.46 -1.12 4.59
CA GLY A 58 11.05 -1.50 4.56
C GLY A 58 10.77 -3.00 4.79
N THR A 59 11.78 -3.80 5.13
CA THR A 59 11.64 -5.27 5.28
C THR A 59 10.62 -5.63 6.36
N HIS A 60 10.71 -5.02 7.56
CA HIS A 60 9.75 -5.26 8.64
C HIS A 60 8.32 -4.87 8.22
N LEU A 61 8.18 -3.67 7.62
CA LEU A 61 6.90 -3.16 7.15
C LEU A 61 6.18 -4.16 6.23
N ILE A 62 6.89 -4.75 5.27
CA ILE A 62 6.28 -5.69 4.31
C ILE A 62 6.09 -7.08 4.91
N ASN A 63 7.09 -7.61 5.60
CA ASN A 63 7.04 -8.97 6.16
C ASN A 63 5.94 -9.10 7.20
N HIS A 64 5.78 -8.12 8.10
CA HIS A 64 4.73 -8.14 9.11
C HIS A 64 3.33 -8.30 8.50
N GLN A 65 3.08 -7.56 7.40
CA GLN A 65 1.81 -7.58 6.68
C GLN A 65 1.57 -8.88 5.89
N ILE A 66 2.63 -9.48 5.36
CA ILE A 66 2.53 -10.78 4.68
C ILE A 66 2.29 -11.89 5.70
N ASN A 67 3.06 -11.88 6.79
CA ASN A 67 3.00 -12.91 7.83
C ASN A 67 1.67 -12.90 8.59
N SER A 68 0.92 -11.80 8.58
CA SER A 68 -0.43 -11.76 9.12
C SER A 68 -1.46 -12.58 8.30
N GLY A 69 -1.11 -13.01 7.08
CA GLY A 69 -2.00 -13.75 6.18
C GLY A 69 -3.12 -12.93 5.52
N LEU A 70 -3.14 -11.60 5.72
CA LEU A 70 -4.22 -10.71 5.28
C LEU A 70 -3.89 -9.93 3.99
N SER A 71 -2.61 -9.93 3.59
CA SER A 71 -2.16 -9.25 2.38
C SER A 71 -2.56 -10.01 1.12
N LEU A 72 -2.95 -9.26 0.09
CA LEU A 72 -3.41 -9.81 -1.20
C LEU A 72 -2.54 -9.30 -2.35
N GLY A 73 -2.41 -10.13 -3.38
CA GLY A 73 -1.78 -9.76 -4.64
C GLY A 73 -2.59 -10.18 -5.86
N ILE A 74 -2.38 -9.50 -6.97
CA ILE A 74 -2.84 -9.93 -8.30
C ILE A 74 -1.64 -10.42 -9.09
N PHE A 75 -1.76 -11.61 -9.64
CA PHE A 75 -0.73 -12.29 -10.43
C PHE A 75 -1.18 -12.40 -11.89
N ASP A 76 -0.26 -12.17 -12.82
CA ASP A 76 -0.45 -12.46 -14.24
C ASP A 76 -0.12 -13.93 -14.53
N LYS A 77 -1.13 -14.72 -14.90
CA LYS A 77 -0.97 -16.15 -15.22
C LYS A 77 -0.29 -16.39 -16.55
N GLU A 78 -0.24 -15.38 -17.40
CA GLU A 78 0.39 -15.44 -18.72
C GLU A 78 1.73 -14.68 -18.75
N TYR A 79 2.31 -14.42 -17.57
CA TYR A 79 3.59 -13.72 -17.46
C TYR A 79 4.69 -14.46 -18.23
N ARG A 80 5.44 -13.71 -19.05
CA ARG A 80 6.60 -14.21 -19.78
C ARG A 80 7.87 -13.69 -19.12
N PHE A 81 8.63 -14.60 -18.53
CA PHE A 81 9.92 -14.27 -17.92
C PHE A 81 10.89 -13.75 -18.96
N LYS A 82 11.63 -12.71 -18.59
CA LYS A 82 12.64 -12.07 -19.44
C LYS A 82 13.96 -12.83 -19.40
N ARG A 83 14.26 -13.49 -18.27
CA ARG A 83 15.50 -14.22 -18.02
C ARG A 83 15.25 -15.69 -17.71
N HIS A 84 16.21 -16.53 -18.09
CA HIS A 84 16.13 -17.97 -17.87
C HIS A 84 16.13 -18.33 -16.38
N ASP A 85 16.92 -17.63 -15.56
CA ASP A 85 16.98 -17.89 -14.12
C ASP A 85 15.68 -17.49 -13.41
N SER A 86 15.03 -16.40 -13.81
CA SER A 86 13.68 -16.06 -13.35
C SER A 86 12.66 -17.15 -13.70
N ALA A 87 12.70 -17.67 -14.92
CA ALA A 87 11.80 -18.74 -15.34
C ALA A 87 12.00 -20.01 -14.50
N ALA A 88 13.25 -20.34 -14.19
CA ALA A 88 13.59 -21.51 -13.36
C ALA A 88 13.07 -21.41 -11.92
N THR A 89 12.89 -20.20 -11.38
CA THR A 89 12.40 -19.96 -10.01
C THR A 89 10.95 -19.49 -9.94
N GLY A 90 10.25 -19.35 -11.07
CA GLY A 90 8.91 -18.78 -11.12
C GLY A 90 8.84 -17.25 -10.92
N GLY A 91 9.99 -16.59 -10.97
CA GLY A 91 10.15 -15.14 -10.84
C GLY A 91 11.35 -14.76 -9.99
N LYS A 92 11.95 -13.61 -10.27
CA LYS A 92 13.11 -13.10 -9.53
C LYS A 92 13.21 -11.57 -9.62
N LEU A 93 13.65 -10.96 -8.51
CA LEU A 93 14.04 -9.55 -8.48
C LEU A 93 15.54 -9.46 -8.75
N HIS A 94 15.93 -8.59 -9.67
CA HIS A 94 17.33 -8.41 -10.11
C HIS A 94 17.90 -7.03 -9.73
N TRP A 95 17.35 -6.40 -8.70
CA TRP A 95 17.87 -5.13 -8.21
C TRP A 95 19.26 -5.32 -7.59
N ASP A 96 20.17 -4.43 -7.95
CA ASP A 96 21.50 -4.33 -7.38
C ASP A 96 21.61 -3.00 -6.62
N PRO A 97 21.55 -3.02 -5.27
CA PRO A 97 21.63 -1.80 -4.46
C PRO A 97 22.92 -0.99 -4.65
N ASP A 98 23.97 -1.60 -5.20
CA ASP A 98 25.25 -0.93 -5.46
C ASP A 98 25.22 -0.18 -6.82
N ASP A 99 24.31 -0.54 -7.74
CA ASP A 99 24.10 0.19 -8.99
C ASP A 99 23.15 1.37 -8.81
N ARG A 100 23.72 2.53 -8.46
CA ARG A 100 22.99 3.80 -8.36
C ARG A 100 22.72 4.48 -9.72
N THR A 101 23.23 3.93 -10.81
CA THR A 101 22.98 4.48 -12.16
C THR A 101 21.66 4.00 -12.74
N ALA A 102 21.07 2.95 -12.14
CA ALA A 102 19.79 2.40 -12.53
C ALA A 102 18.68 3.46 -12.51
N GLY A 103 18.08 3.71 -13.68
CA GLY A 103 16.89 4.55 -13.80
C GLY A 103 15.59 3.82 -13.41
N GLU A 104 14.49 4.57 -13.27
CA GLU A 104 13.15 4.04 -12.96
C GLU A 104 12.74 2.85 -13.86
N THR A 105 12.93 3.00 -15.18
CA THR A 105 12.60 1.96 -16.16
C THR A 105 13.46 0.72 -16.00
N GLN A 106 14.76 0.88 -15.72
CA GLN A 106 15.67 -0.25 -15.52
C GLN A 106 15.31 -1.03 -14.26
N LEU A 107 15.00 -0.35 -13.16
CA LEU A 107 14.49 -0.99 -11.94
C LEU A 107 13.19 -1.76 -12.22
N LEU A 108 12.25 -1.17 -12.96
CA LEU A 108 11.02 -1.84 -13.35
C LEU A 108 11.29 -3.07 -14.23
N GLU A 109 12.26 -2.99 -15.14
CA GLU A 109 12.65 -4.08 -16.01
C GLU A 109 13.24 -5.26 -15.23
N GLN A 110 14.01 -4.99 -14.18
CA GLN A 110 14.63 -5.95 -13.27
C GLN A 110 13.65 -6.68 -12.34
N MET A 111 12.37 -6.25 -12.27
CA MET A 111 11.30 -6.95 -11.55
C MET A 111 10.72 -8.08 -12.41
N ASP A 112 11.45 -9.19 -12.58
CA ASP A 112 11.10 -10.28 -13.50
C ASP A 112 10.26 -11.37 -12.80
N PHE A 113 9.03 -11.03 -12.43
CA PHE A 113 8.09 -11.89 -11.70
C PHE A 113 6.61 -11.54 -12.03
N PRO A 114 5.66 -12.47 -11.79
CA PRO A 114 4.26 -12.33 -12.21
C PRO A 114 3.37 -11.43 -11.32
N LEU A 115 3.83 -10.97 -10.16
CA LEU A 115 3.05 -10.10 -9.27
C LEU A 115 2.92 -8.68 -9.86
N VAL A 116 1.67 -8.25 -10.13
CA VAL A 116 1.37 -6.96 -10.79
C VAL A 116 0.69 -5.93 -9.89
N SER A 117 0.03 -6.35 -8.80
CA SER A 117 -0.60 -5.41 -7.86
C SER A 117 -0.66 -6.00 -6.47
N VAL A 118 -0.56 -5.16 -5.45
CA VAL A 118 -0.55 -5.55 -4.03
C VAL A 118 -1.49 -4.70 -3.19
N ALA A 119 -2.12 -5.35 -2.21
CA ALA A 119 -2.85 -4.72 -1.12
C ALA A 119 -2.33 -5.28 0.20
N MET A 120 -1.46 -4.51 0.85
CA MET A 120 -0.82 -4.89 2.10
C MET A 120 -1.72 -4.54 3.28
N ALA A 121 -1.85 -5.49 4.19
CA ALA A 121 -2.73 -5.41 5.35
C ALA A 121 -2.19 -6.24 6.51
N TYR A 122 -2.58 -5.89 7.74
CA TYR A 122 -2.28 -6.63 8.95
C TYR A 122 -3.41 -6.50 9.97
N ASP A 123 -3.46 -7.41 10.94
CA ASP A 123 -4.38 -7.32 12.06
C ASP A 123 -3.92 -6.21 12.99
N SER A 124 -4.78 -5.23 13.28
CA SER A 124 -4.40 -4.10 14.14
C SER A 124 -4.19 -4.46 15.60
N PHE A 125 -4.62 -5.66 16.03
CA PHE A 125 -4.27 -6.20 17.34
C PHE A 125 -2.79 -6.57 17.45
N GLU A 126 -2.14 -6.88 16.32
CA GLU A 126 -0.70 -7.11 16.21
C GLU A 126 -0.05 -5.94 15.45
N PRO A 127 0.18 -4.80 16.11
CA PRO A 127 0.69 -3.61 15.43
C PRO A 127 2.12 -3.79 14.93
N LEU A 128 2.51 -2.95 13.97
CA LEU A 128 3.90 -2.85 13.55
C LEU A 128 4.78 -2.40 14.72
N ASP A 129 5.89 -3.09 14.94
CA ASP A 129 6.91 -2.70 15.92
C ASP A 129 7.55 -1.33 15.55
N PRO A 130 7.39 -0.29 16.39
CA PRO A 130 7.94 1.04 16.11
C PRO A 130 9.47 1.08 16.11
N ILE A 131 10.14 0.21 16.88
CA ILE A 131 11.61 0.15 16.93
C ILE A 131 12.15 -0.34 15.59
N GLN A 132 11.52 -1.38 15.03
CA GLN A 132 11.90 -1.93 13.73
C GLN A 132 11.53 -1.02 12.55
N LEU A 133 10.55 -0.14 12.72
CA LEU A 133 10.21 0.88 11.71
C LEU A 133 11.15 2.09 11.72
N ARG A 134 11.93 2.31 12.77
CA ARG A 134 12.76 3.53 12.91
C ARG A 134 13.69 3.79 11.70
N PRO A 135 14.43 2.82 11.16
CA PRO A 135 15.30 3.07 10.00
C PRO A 135 14.53 3.52 8.75
N LEU A 136 13.29 3.06 8.58
CA LEU A 136 12.42 3.51 7.49
C LEU A 136 11.98 4.97 7.70
N LEU A 137 11.65 5.34 8.93
CA LEU A 137 11.26 6.70 9.30
C LEU A 137 12.42 7.69 9.22
N GLU A 138 13.66 7.25 9.42
CA GLU A 138 14.85 8.08 9.19
C GLU A 138 15.03 8.44 7.70
N VAL A 139 14.67 7.52 6.79
CA VAL A 139 14.72 7.74 5.34
C VAL A 139 13.54 8.56 4.83
N MET A 140 12.35 8.35 5.40
CA MET A 140 11.12 9.01 4.98
C MET A 140 10.35 9.57 6.19
N PRO A 141 10.86 10.63 6.84
CA PRO A 141 10.31 11.14 8.10
C PRO A 141 8.86 11.63 8.00
N LEU A 142 8.44 12.12 6.83
CA LEU A 142 7.07 12.55 6.61
C LEU A 142 6.04 11.42 6.68
N LEU A 143 6.48 10.15 6.65
CA LEU A 143 5.61 9.03 6.98
C LEU A 143 5.12 9.10 8.43
N GLY A 144 6.00 9.50 9.35
CA GLY A 144 5.68 9.72 10.76
C GLY A 144 4.75 10.91 10.95
N GLU A 145 5.07 12.06 10.33
CA GLU A 145 4.23 13.27 10.41
C GLU A 145 2.83 13.04 9.85
N ARG A 146 2.71 12.37 8.71
CA ARG A 146 1.39 11.98 8.15
C ARG A 146 0.58 11.18 9.16
N ASN A 147 1.21 10.19 9.81
CA ASN A 147 0.52 9.36 10.80
C ASN A 147 0.09 10.17 12.03
N ARG A 148 0.95 11.08 12.51
CA ARG A 148 0.66 11.98 13.63
C ARG A 148 -0.54 12.89 13.32
N ILE A 149 -0.50 13.62 12.20
CA ILE A 149 -1.56 14.55 11.80
C ILE A 149 -2.91 13.82 11.66
N LEU A 150 -2.93 12.65 11.01
CA LEU A 150 -4.17 11.86 10.88
C LEU A 150 -4.66 11.28 12.21
N ALA A 151 -3.76 11.00 13.17
CA ALA A 151 -4.14 10.52 14.49
C ALA A 151 -4.74 11.65 15.34
N GLU A 152 -4.16 12.85 15.31
CA GLU A 152 -4.65 14.03 16.02
C GLU A 152 -6.01 14.50 15.50
N ARG A 153 -6.27 14.35 14.19
CA ARG A 153 -7.53 14.74 13.55
C ARG A 153 -8.64 13.69 13.64
N ASP A 154 -8.34 12.46 14.08
CA ASP A 154 -9.35 11.43 14.31
C ASP A 154 -9.95 11.59 15.71
N THR A 155 -11.12 12.23 15.77
CA THR A 155 -11.78 12.62 17.03
C THR A 155 -12.66 11.52 17.64
N ARG A 156 -12.74 10.35 17.01
CA ARG A 156 -13.55 9.23 17.49
C ARG A 156 -12.95 8.64 18.77
N ASP A 157 -13.80 8.11 19.65
CA ASP A 157 -13.35 7.33 20.80
C ASP A 157 -12.50 6.14 20.31
N PRO A 158 -11.23 5.97 20.73
CA PRO A 158 -10.40 4.82 20.40
C PRO A 158 -11.11 3.47 20.59
N LYS A 159 -11.96 3.34 21.62
CA LYS A 159 -12.71 2.10 21.88
C LYS A 159 -13.72 1.75 20.77
N SER A 160 -14.18 2.73 20.00
CA SER A 160 -15.14 2.52 18.91
C SER A 160 -14.53 1.79 17.72
N TRP A 161 -13.22 1.94 17.49
CA TRP A 161 -12.58 1.50 16.23
C TRP A 161 -11.29 0.67 16.43
N GLN A 162 -10.63 0.74 17.58
CA GLN A 162 -9.43 -0.07 17.82
C GLN A 162 -9.77 -1.53 18.09
N ALA A 163 -8.93 -2.45 17.63
CA ALA A 163 -9.05 -3.86 18.01
C ALA A 163 -8.76 -4.03 19.51
N THR A 164 -9.62 -4.75 20.20
CA THR A 164 -9.40 -5.21 21.58
C THR A 164 -8.99 -6.69 21.65
N GLY A 165 -8.98 -7.36 20.49
CA GLY A 165 -8.56 -8.74 20.34
C GLY A 165 -8.27 -9.07 18.86
N PRO A 166 -7.66 -10.23 18.59
CA PRO A 166 -7.38 -10.69 17.23
C PRO A 166 -8.64 -10.79 16.37
N GLY A 167 -8.49 -10.59 15.07
CA GLY A 167 -9.54 -10.76 14.07
C GLY A 167 -10.65 -9.72 14.15
N GLN A 168 -10.45 -8.60 14.84
CA GLN A 168 -11.47 -7.56 14.95
C GLN A 168 -11.33 -6.50 13.86
N VAL A 169 -10.16 -5.88 13.73
CA VAL A 169 -9.95 -4.73 12.86
C VAL A 169 -8.66 -4.88 12.08
N LEU A 170 -8.75 -4.75 10.77
CA LEU A 170 -7.60 -4.82 9.85
C LEU A 170 -7.09 -3.41 9.57
N PHE A 171 -5.77 -3.21 9.62
CA PHE A 171 -5.13 -2.02 9.10
C PHE A 171 -4.56 -2.30 7.72
N ARG A 172 -4.97 -1.46 6.78
CA ARG A 172 -4.59 -1.52 5.38
C ARG A 172 -3.56 -0.41 5.13
N ASN A 173 -2.30 -0.78 4.85
CA ASN A 173 -1.18 0.16 4.91
C ASN A 173 -0.53 0.52 3.56
N SER A 174 -0.51 -0.38 2.56
CA SER A 174 0.20 -0.09 1.29
C SER A 174 -0.51 -0.65 0.07
N THR A 175 -0.69 0.19 -0.97
CA THR A 175 -1.19 -0.20 -2.30
C THR A 175 -0.16 0.14 -3.33
N ALA A 176 0.05 -0.75 -4.27
CA ALA A 176 0.80 -0.42 -5.46
C ALA A 176 0.36 -1.35 -6.59
N THR A 177 0.28 -0.78 -7.79
CA THR A 177 0.19 -1.53 -9.03
C THR A 177 1.47 -1.24 -9.79
N ARG A 178 2.10 -2.29 -10.33
CA ARG A 178 3.32 -2.18 -11.11
C ARG A 178 3.10 -1.21 -12.28
N ALA A 179 4.12 -0.40 -12.58
CA ALA A 179 4.06 0.50 -13.72
C ALA A 179 3.83 -0.26 -15.04
N GLY A 180 2.92 0.24 -15.87
CA GLY A 180 2.41 -0.41 -17.08
C GLY A 180 1.16 -1.28 -16.86
N GLU A 181 0.77 -1.54 -15.61
CA GLU A 181 -0.40 -2.34 -15.24
C GLU A 181 -1.56 -1.48 -14.68
N GLU A 182 -1.42 -0.16 -14.70
CA GLU A 182 -2.44 0.80 -14.26
C GLU A 182 -3.70 0.76 -15.15
N CYS A 183 -4.75 1.45 -14.68
CA CYS A 183 -6.03 1.57 -15.38
C CYS A 183 -6.81 0.25 -15.59
N LYS A 184 -6.29 -0.90 -15.13
CA LYS A 184 -6.99 -2.21 -15.15
C LYS A 184 -7.94 -2.44 -13.96
N GLY A 185 -8.09 -1.46 -13.07
CA GLY A 185 -9.00 -1.52 -11.92
C GLY A 185 -8.56 -2.41 -10.75
N PHE A 186 -7.34 -2.95 -10.80
CA PHE A 186 -6.77 -3.88 -9.81
C PHE A 186 -6.89 -3.44 -8.35
N MET A 187 -6.55 -2.18 -8.04
CA MET A 187 -6.68 -1.66 -6.68
C MET A 187 -8.12 -1.77 -6.15
N GLY A 188 -9.10 -1.43 -6.98
CA GLY A 188 -10.51 -1.53 -6.60
C GLY A 188 -10.97 -2.98 -6.42
N ILE A 189 -10.50 -3.88 -7.28
CA ILE A 189 -10.79 -5.32 -7.19
C ILE A 189 -10.24 -5.89 -5.88
N LEU A 190 -8.96 -5.60 -5.56
CA LEU A 190 -8.33 -6.02 -4.31
C LEU A 190 -9.04 -5.44 -3.09
N ALA A 191 -9.42 -4.16 -3.12
CA ALA A 191 -10.13 -3.52 -2.01
C ALA A 191 -11.46 -4.22 -1.70
N ARG A 192 -12.30 -4.45 -2.73
CA ARG A 192 -13.60 -5.13 -2.55
C ARG A 192 -13.43 -6.59 -2.14
N HIS A 193 -12.45 -7.29 -2.70
CA HIS A 193 -12.13 -8.65 -2.29
C HIS A 193 -11.71 -8.69 -0.81
N MET A 194 -10.84 -7.78 -0.38
CA MET A 194 -10.40 -7.66 1.01
C MET A 194 -11.57 -7.38 1.95
N MET A 195 -12.46 -6.44 1.61
CA MET A 195 -13.66 -6.15 2.42
C MET A 195 -14.53 -7.40 2.62
N ARG A 196 -14.80 -8.14 1.54
CA ARG A 196 -15.59 -9.38 1.60
C ARG A 196 -14.91 -10.47 2.41
N LYS A 197 -13.61 -10.68 2.18
CA LYS A 197 -12.82 -11.70 2.87
C LYS A 197 -12.76 -11.40 4.38
N ALA A 198 -12.41 -10.18 4.76
CA ALA A 198 -12.38 -9.74 6.15
C ALA A 198 -13.76 -9.88 6.82
N ALA A 199 -14.84 -9.49 6.13
CA ALA A 199 -16.20 -9.63 6.66
C ALA A 199 -16.59 -11.10 6.86
N ALA A 200 -16.19 -12.00 5.95
CA ALA A 200 -16.41 -13.43 6.08
C ALA A 200 -15.60 -14.04 7.24
N GLU A 201 -14.40 -13.53 7.50
CA GLU A 201 -13.50 -13.98 8.57
C GLU A 201 -13.88 -13.47 9.96
N GLY A 202 -14.87 -12.58 10.08
CA GLY A 202 -15.34 -12.12 11.39
C GLY A 202 -15.01 -10.67 11.73
N LEU A 203 -14.19 -10.01 10.91
CA LEU A 203 -13.73 -8.66 11.19
C LEU A 203 -14.90 -7.67 11.15
N ARG A 204 -14.88 -6.71 12.08
CA ARG A 204 -15.88 -5.64 12.19
C ARG A 204 -15.51 -4.40 11.39
N GLY A 205 -14.22 -4.20 11.08
CA GLY A 205 -13.81 -3.04 10.30
C GLY A 205 -12.43 -3.09 9.69
N ILE A 206 -12.20 -2.14 8.77
CA ILE A 206 -10.92 -1.90 8.09
C ILE A 206 -10.57 -0.43 8.20
N GLN A 207 -9.35 -0.13 8.63
CA GLN A 207 -8.79 1.23 8.58
C GLN A 207 -7.75 1.35 7.47
N ILE A 208 -7.83 2.41 6.68
CA ILE A 208 -6.87 2.72 5.62
C ILE A 208 -6.50 4.20 5.64
N GLN A 209 -5.25 4.50 5.28
CA GLN A 209 -4.85 5.85 4.90
C GLN A 209 -4.69 5.93 3.38
N CYS A 210 -5.39 6.85 2.74
CA CYS A 210 -5.42 7.03 1.30
C CYS A 210 -4.58 8.25 0.91
N LEU A 211 -3.61 8.07 0.03
CA LEU A 211 -2.73 9.14 -0.48
C LEU A 211 -3.04 9.47 -1.94
N HIS A 212 -4.09 8.89 -2.50
CA HIS A 212 -4.50 9.09 -3.88
C HIS A 212 -6.03 9.12 -3.94
N ASP A 213 -6.57 10.10 -4.67
CA ASP A 213 -8.02 10.28 -4.88
C ASP A 213 -8.75 9.01 -5.32
N ALA A 214 -8.14 8.21 -6.21
CA ALA A 214 -8.74 6.96 -6.67
C ALA A 214 -8.90 5.95 -5.53
N VAL A 215 -7.91 5.88 -4.62
CA VAL A 215 -7.96 5.01 -3.43
C VAL A 215 -9.02 5.56 -2.47
N CYS A 216 -8.98 6.87 -2.17
CA CYS A 216 -9.98 7.52 -1.31
C CYS A 216 -11.42 7.25 -1.82
N ARG A 217 -11.66 7.44 -3.12
CA ARG A 217 -12.96 7.20 -3.75
C ARG A 217 -13.47 5.77 -3.59
N VAL A 218 -12.60 4.77 -3.75
CA VAL A 218 -12.99 3.35 -3.60
C VAL A 218 -13.30 3.03 -2.14
N TRP A 219 -12.47 3.50 -1.22
CA TRP A 219 -12.58 3.13 0.19
C TRP A 219 -13.67 3.92 0.94
N SER A 220 -13.95 5.15 0.54
CA SER A 220 -15.06 5.96 1.09
C SER A 220 -16.44 5.60 0.54
N ARG A 221 -16.50 4.73 -0.47
CA ARG A 221 -17.75 4.28 -1.11
C ARG A 221 -17.72 2.77 -1.32
N PRO A 222 -17.63 1.98 -0.24
CA PRO A 222 -17.63 0.54 -0.34
C PRO A 222 -19.00 0.04 -0.86
N PRO A 223 -19.06 -1.15 -1.46
CA PRO A 223 -20.34 -1.75 -1.85
C PRO A 223 -21.15 -2.16 -0.61
N GLU A 224 -22.47 -2.20 -0.75
CA GLU A 224 -23.36 -2.80 0.27
C GLU A 224 -22.91 -4.24 0.62
N PRO A 225 -23.05 -4.68 1.89
CA PRO A 225 -23.68 -3.97 3.02
C PRO A 225 -22.71 -3.05 3.80
N PHE A 226 -21.50 -2.84 3.29
CA PHE A 226 -20.46 -2.13 4.02
C PHE A 226 -20.70 -0.62 3.99
N ARG A 227 -20.25 0.06 5.05
CA ARG A 227 -20.33 1.52 5.17
C ARG A 227 -18.94 2.08 5.41
N ALA A 228 -18.69 3.31 5.01
CA ALA A 228 -17.42 3.96 5.25
C ALA A 228 -17.59 5.40 5.73
N GLU A 229 -16.60 5.85 6.49
CA GLU A 229 -16.48 7.22 6.97
C GLU A 229 -15.04 7.70 6.74
N VAL A 230 -14.90 8.94 6.27
CA VAL A 230 -13.61 9.65 6.28
C VAL A 230 -13.47 10.27 7.67
N VAL A 231 -12.57 9.73 8.48
CA VAL A 231 -12.48 10.02 9.92
C VAL A 231 -11.40 11.04 10.26
N ALA A 232 -10.47 11.26 9.34
CA ALA A 232 -9.49 12.34 9.38
C ALA A 232 -9.04 12.66 7.95
N ARG A 233 -8.61 13.90 7.72
CA ARG A 233 -8.06 14.35 6.44
C ARG A 233 -7.22 15.61 6.57
N PHE A 234 -6.35 15.83 5.60
CA PHE A 234 -5.63 17.09 5.41
C PHE A 234 -5.26 17.25 3.92
N HIS A 235 -5.17 18.49 3.45
CA HIS A 235 -4.80 18.77 2.05
C HIS A 235 -3.36 19.25 1.98
N CYS A 236 -2.48 18.54 1.25
CA CYS A 236 -1.04 18.83 1.25
C CYS A 236 -0.68 20.27 0.87
N GLY A 237 -1.46 20.93 -0.01
CA GLY A 237 -1.18 22.29 -0.49
C GLY A 237 -2.14 23.39 0.01
N GLU A 238 -3.24 23.02 0.65
CA GLU A 238 -4.36 23.94 0.95
C GLU A 238 -4.88 23.77 2.40
N ASP A 239 -4.14 23.04 3.24
CA ASP A 239 -4.51 22.92 4.65
C ASP A 239 -4.49 24.28 5.36
N GLU A 240 -5.42 24.47 6.29
CA GLU A 240 -5.48 25.68 7.11
C GLU A 240 -4.24 25.82 8.00
N ASP A 241 -3.62 24.70 8.38
CA ASP A 241 -2.36 24.66 9.11
C ASP A 241 -1.15 24.90 8.18
N GLU A 242 -0.43 25.99 8.41
CA GLU A 242 0.77 26.35 7.66
C GLU A 242 1.90 25.30 7.83
N GLU A 243 2.01 24.67 8.99
CA GLU A 243 3.01 23.62 9.22
C GLU A 243 2.75 22.42 8.31
N VAL A 244 1.49 21.98 8.22
CA VAL A 244 1.08 20.88 7.33
C VAL A 244 1.40 21.22 5.88
N ARG A 245 1.03 22.42 5.40
CA ARG A 245 1.35 22.86 4.04
C ARG A 245 2.86 22.94 3.78
N SER A 246 3.63 23.34 4.77
CA SER A 246 5.09 23.40 4.66
C SER A 246 5.72 22.02 4.55
N LEU A 247 5.31 21.08 5.42
CA LEU A 247 5.82 19.70 5.47
C LEU A 247 5.55 18.92 4.18
N PHE A 248 4.35 19.08 3.60
CA PHE A 248 3.93 18.33 2.39
C PHE A 248 4.03 19.16 1.10
N ARG A 249 4.82 20.23 1.12
CA ARG A 249 5.06 21.09 -0.03
C ARG A 249 5.51 20.27 -1.25
N GLY A 250 4.84 20.48 -2.37
CA GLY A 250 5.09 19.78 -3.64
C GLY A 250 3.96 18.83 -4.04
N SER A 251 3.16 18.34 -3.08
CA SER A 251 1.96 17.56 -3.36
C SER A 251 0.69 18.41 -3.27
N VAL A 252 -0.31 18.07 -4.10
CA VAL A 252 -1.66 18.67 -4.12
C VAL A 252 -2.74 17.64 -3.82
N GLN A 253 -2.39 16.55 -3.13
CA GLN A 253 -3.33 15.49 -2.78
C GLN A 253 -4.07 15.80 -1.48
N GLU A 254 -5.32 15.34 -1.39
CA GLU A 254 -6.02 15.18 -0.10
C GLU A 254 -5.63 13.82 0.49
N ILE A 255 -4.96 13.83 1.64
CA ILE A 255 -4.65 12.61 2.39
C ILE A 255 -5.80 12.35 3.35
N THR A 256 -6.38 11.16 3.29
CA THR A 256 -7.53 10.79 4.12
C THR A 256 -7.26 9.53 4.94
N LYS A 257 -7.86 9.46 6.12
CA LYS A 257 -8.01 8.24 6.90
C LYS A 257 -9.46 7.80 6.78
N VAL A 258 -9.68 6.58 6.31
CA VAL A 258 -11.01 6.02 6.10
C VAL A 258 -11.19 4.80 6.99
N TYR A 259 -12.34 4.71 7.64
CA TYR A 259 -12.77 3.53 8.37
C TYR A 259 -13.97 2.90 7.68
N VAL A 260 -13.86 1.63 7.33
CA VAL A 260 -14.94 0.83 6.73
C VAL A 260 -15.51 -0.08 7.81
N VAL A 261 -16.82 0.02 8.00
CA VAL A 261 -17.62 -0.87 8.85
C VAL A 261 -18.05 -2.06 8.00
N LEU A 262 -17.69 -3.26 8.43
CA LEU A 262 -18.00 -4.52 7.74
C LEU A 262 -19.22 -5.24 8.32
N ARG A 263 -19.59 -4.92 9.57
CA ARG A 263 -20.68 -5.50 10.35
C ARG A 263 -21.28 -4.45 11.27
#